data_AF-A0A3G3IHA8-F1
#
_entry.id   AF-A0A3G3IHA8-F1
#
_cell.length_a   1.000
_cell.length_b   1.000
_cell.length_c   1.000
_cell.angle_alpha   90.00
_cell.angle_beta   90.00
_cell.angle_gamma   90.00
#
_symmetry.space_group_name_H-M   'P 1'
#
loop_
_entity.id
_entity.type
_entity.pdbx_description
1 polymer ?
#
loop_
_entity_poly.entity_id
_entity_poly.type
_entity_poly.pdbx_seq_one_letter_code
_entity_poly.pdbx_strand_id
1 'polypeptide(L)'
;MTGEEGVKISVRLSSEDMQLIQDFMEENDLDVTISSFIRDAIRGYIADKKVPAEAGEDGIYVRLSEVLIQAMENLKKEGVIFDEESYIRQLVMSDLIPQESLENTKTNAFKAAQEASRMM
;
A
#
# COMPACT_ATOMS: atom_id res chain seq x y z
N MET A 1 5.75 26.05 -19.94
CA MET A 1 5.22 24.68 -20.04
C MET A 1 6.26 23.73 -19.45
N THR A 2 6.23 23.55 -18.14
CA THR A 2 7.09 22.58 -17.43
C THR A 2 6.31 21.27 -17.34
N GLY A 3 6.52 20.38 -18.31
CA GLY A 3 6.05 19.01 -18.19
C GLY A 3 6.97 18.29 -17.22
N GLU A 4 6.47 17.95 -16.04
CA GLU A 4 7.14 17.04 -15.11
C GLU A 4 7.42 15.74 -15.86
N GLU A 5 8.70 15.41 -16.07
CA GLU A 5 9.08 14.08 -16.56
C GLU A 5 8.78 13.07 -15.45
N GLY A 6 7.53 12.58 -15.44
CA GLY A 6 7.11 11.49 -14.56
C GLY A 6 7.94 10.22 -14.81
N VAL A 7 7.85 9.28 -13.87
CA VAL A 7 8.54 7.98 -13.94
C VAL A 7 8.18 7.26 -15.25
N LYS A 8 9.16 7.02 -16.10
CA LYS A 8 9.01 6.27 -17.35
C LYS A 8 9.10 4.77 -17.04
N ILE A 9 8.04 4.04 -17.36
CA ILE A 9 7.98 2.58 -17.22
C ILE A 9 8.05 1.96 -18.61
N SER A 10 8.99 1.04 -18.80
CA SER A 10 9.15 0.27 -20.04
C SER A 10 8.76 -1.18 -19.79
N VAL A 11 7.80 -1.69 -20.56
CA VAL A 11 7.36 -3.09 -20.50
C VAL A 11 7.77 -3.77 -21.79
N ARG A 12 8.34 -4.97 -21.68
CA ARG A 12 8.63 -5.81 -22.85
C ARG A 12 7.48 -6.80 -23.03
N LEU A 13 6.83 -6.71 -24.18
CA LEU A 13 5.75 -7.61 -24.59
C LEU A 13 6.23 -8.50 -25.74
N SER A 14 5.66 -9.70 -25.87
CA SER A 14 5.89 -10.52 -27.04
C SER A 14 5.15 -9.94 -28.26
N SER A 15 5.51 -10.40 -29.46
CA SER A 15 4.80 -9.99 -30.68
C SER A 15 3.33 -10.43 -30.69
N GLU A 16 3.03 -11.57 -30.05
CA GLU A 16 1.67 -12.09 -29.94
C GLU A 16 0.81 -11.20 -29.02
N ASP A 17 1.35 -10.82 -27.86
CA ASP A 17 0.66 -9.91 -26.92
C ASP A 17 0.38 -8.54 -27.57
N MET A 18 1.35 -8.04 -28.34
CA MET A 18 1.20 -6.77 -29.06
C MET A 18 0.12 -6.82 -30.13
N GLN A 19 -0.06 -7.97 -30.78
CA GLN A 19 -1.12 -8.16 -31.77
C GLN A 19 -2.48 -8.22 -31.08
N LEU A 20 -2.61 -9.00 -30.00
CA LEU A 20 -3.84 -9.11 -29.23
C LEU A 20 -4.34 -7.75 -28.70
N ILE A 21 -3.42 -6.90 -28.23
CA ILE A 21 -3.76 -5.55 -27.78
C ILE A 21 -4.29 -4.69 -28.94
N GLN A 22 -3.64 -4.76 -30.11
CA GLN A 22 -4.06 -4.00 -31.29
C GLN A 22 -5.42 -4.45 -31.81
N ASP A 23 -5.61 -5.77 -31.93
CA ASP A 23 -6.87 -6.37 -32.37
C ASP A 23 -8.01 -5.95 -31.43
N PHE A 24 -7.80 -6.03 -30.11
CA PHE A 24 -8.79 -5.59 -29.13
C PHE A 24 -9.11 -4.10 -29.24
N MET A 25 -8.10 -3.25 -29.45
CA MET A 25 -8.30 -1.81 -29.60
C MET A 25 -9.08 -1.48 -30.87
N GLU A 26 -8.81 -2.17 -31.97
CA GLU A 26 -9.52 -2.01 -33.24
C GLU A 26 -10.96 -2.51 -33.13
N GLU A 27 -11.19 -3.69 -32.55
CA GLU A 27 -12.53 -4.27 -32.35
C GLU A 27 -13.45 -3.40 -31.48
N ASN A 28 -12.88 -2.57 -30.61
CA ASN A 28 -13.62 -1.70 -29.69
C ASN A 28 -13.57 -0.21 -30.09
N ASP A 29 -13.12 0.12 -31.31
CA ASP A 29 -12.99 1.49 -31.83
C ASP A 29 -12.23 2.43 -30.87
N LEU A 30 -11.17 1.93 -30.22
CA LEU A 30 -10.36 2.69 -29.27
C LEU A 30 -9.29 3.52 -29.99
N ASP A 31 -9.58 4.80 -30.24
CA ASP A 31 -8.63 5.77 -30.79
C ASP A 31 -7.68 6.34 -29.71
N VAL A 32 -6.92 5.45 -29.07
CA VAL A 32 -5.92 5.81 -28.06
C VAL A 32 -4.58 5.15 -28.37
N THR A 33 -3.50 5.67 -27.77
CA THR A 33 -2.20 5.00 -27.88
C THR A 33 -2.15 3.75 -27.01
N ILE A 34 -1.36 2.75 -27.42
CA ILE A 34 -1.13 1.51 -26.65
C ILE A 34 -0.70 1.83 -25.19
N SER A 35 0.16 2.83 -25.00
CA SER A 35 0.59 3.27 -23.66
C SER A 35 -0.56 3.83 -22.81
N SER A 36 -1.52 4.53 -23.42
CA SER A 36 -2.72 5.02 -22.71
C SER A 36 -3.64 3.86 -22.37
N PHE A 37 -3.86 2.95 -23.34
CA PHE A 37 -4.66 1.75 -23.15
C PHE A 37 -4.14 0.90 -21.98
N ILE A 38 -2.83 0.59 -21.97
CA ILE A 38 -2.21 -0.18 -20.89
C ILE A 38 -2.37 0.54 -19.54
N ARG A 39 -2.20 1.86 -19.50
CA ARG A 39 -2.37 2.64 -18.26
C ARG A 39 -3.81 2.55 -17.74
N ASP A 40 -4.79 2.71 -18.62
CA ASP A 40 -6.20 2.70 -18.24
C ASP A 40 -6.67 1.28 -17.88
N ALA A 41 -6.15 0.25 -18.56
CA ALA A 41 -6.37 -1.15 -18.20
C ALA A 41 -5.79 -1.48 -16.82
N ILE A 42 -4.57 -1.02 -16.50
CA ILE A 42 -3.96 -1.20 -15.16
C ILE A 42 -4.80 -0.47 -14.10
N ARG A 43 -5.23 0.77 -14.37
CA ARG A 43 -6.08 1.53 -13.44
C ARG A 43 -7.42 0.85 -13.22
N GLY A 44 -8.06 0.39 -14.30
CA GLY A 44 -9.31 -0.35 -14.27
C GLY A 44 -9.17 -1.66 -13.51
N TYR A 45 -8.09 -2.42 -13.75
CA TYR A 45 -7.79 -3.65 -13.04
C TYR A 45 -7.61 -3.41 -11.53
N ILE A 46 -6.83 -2.40 -11.14
CA ILE A 46 -6.62 -2.04 -9.73
C ILE A 46 -7.95 -1.63 -9.07
N ALA A 47 -8.75 -0.81 -9.75
CA ALA A 47 -10.03 -0.33 -9.25
C ALA A 47 -11.07 -1.46 -9.11
N ASP A 48 -11.17 -2.35 -10.11
CA ASP A 48 -12.10 -3.47 -10.14
C ASP A 48 -11.74 -4.55 -9.12
N LYS A 49 -10.45 -4.86 -8.99
CA LYS A 49 -9.97 -5.85 -8.02
C LYS A 49 -9.91 -5.32 -6.59
N LYS A 50 -10.22 -4.03 -6.35
CA LYS A 50 -9.92 -3.34 -5.09
C LYS A 50 -8.55 -3.75 -4.55
N VAL A 51 -7.55 -3.87 -5.43
CA VAL A 51 -6.22 -4.33 -5.02
C VAL A 51 -5.77 -3.32 -3.98
N PRO A 52 -5.72 -3.69 -2.69
CA PRO A 52 -5.14 -2.81 -1.70
C PRO A 52 -3.70 -2.66 -2.15
N ALA A 53 -3.21 -1.43 -2.23
CA ALA A 53 -1.78 -1.21 -2.33
C ALA A 53 -1.10 -2.10 -1.26
N GLU A 54 -0.26 -3.02 -1.73
CA GLU A 54 0.30 -4.19 -1.06
C GLU A 54 0.26 -4.20 0.48
N ALA A 55 -0.53 -5.13 1.04
CA ALA A 55 -0.28 -5.70 2.35
C ALA A 55 -0.65 -7.19 2.32
N GLY A 56 0.38 -8.06 2.21
CA GLY A 56 0.43 -9.49 2.55
C GLY A 56 -0.78 -10.38 2.24
N GLU A 57 -0.58 -11.41 1.40
CA GLU A 57 -1.58 -12.44 1.05
C GLU A 57 -2.18 -13.24 2.23
N ASP A 58 -1.74 -13.04 3.47
CA ASP A 58 -2.36 -13.61 4.68
C ASP A 58 -2.75 -12.47 5.65
N GLY A 59 -4.04 -12.12 5.67
CA GLY A 59 -4.56 -11.05 6.51
C GLY A 59 -5.93 -11.38 7.10
N ILE A 60 -6.15 -11.02 8.37
CA ILE A 60 -7.46 -11.05 9.00
C ILE A 60 -8.18 -9.74 8.65
N TYR A 61 -9.26 -9.84 7.89
CA TYR A 61 -10.09 -8.69 7.53
C TYR A 61 -11.30 -8.58 8.46
N VAL A 62 -11.35 -7.52 9.26
CA VAL A 62 -12.47 -7.25 10.17
C VAL A 62 -13.31 -6.12 9.60
N ARG A 63 -14.61 -6.37 9.42
CA ARG A 63 -15.56 -5.30 9.08
C ARG A 63 -15.94 -4.55 10.34
N LEU A 64 -15.62 -3.26 10.38
CA LEU A 64 -16.06 -2.36 11.43
C LEU A 64 -17.53 -1.97 11.24
N SER A 65 -18.22 -1.73 12.35
CA SER A 65 -19.58 -1.15 12.32
C SER A 65 -19.51 0.32 11.92
N GLU A 66 -20.62 0.87 11.40
CA GLU A 66 -20.71 2.28 11.00
C GLU A 66 -20.32 3.24 12.13
N VAL A 67 -20.69 2.92 13.37
CA VAL A 67 -20.32 3.71 14.55
C VAL A 67 -18.81 3.76 14.75
N LEU A 68 -18.11 2.63 14.57
CA LEU A 68 -16.66 2.55 14.71
C LEU A 68 -15.94 3.27 13.58
N ILE A 69 -16.46 3.17 12.35
CA ILE A 69 -15.94 3.92 11.20
C ILE A 69 -16.06 5.43 11.47
N GLN A 70 -17.24 5.88 11.90
CA GLN A 70 -17.47 7.30 12.18
C GLN A 70 -16.57 7.82 13.32
N ALA A 71 -16.32 7.00 14.33
CA ALA A 71 -15.41 7.33 15.42
C ALA A 71 -13.96 7.53 14.90
N MET A 72 -13.48 6.64 14.03
CA MET A 72 -12.14 6.76 13.43
C MET A 72 -12.02 8.03 12.56
N GLU A 73 -13.05 8.33 11.77
CA GLU A 73 -13.07 9.56 10.97
C GLU A 73 -13.02 10.82 11.85
N ASN A 74 -13.71 10.82 12.99
CA ASN A 74 -13.69 11.95 13.91
C ASN A 74 -12.30 12.13 14.54
N LEU A 75 -11.67 11.04 14.97
CA LEU A 75 -10.29 11.07 15.50
C LEU A 75 -9.29 11.62 14.47
N LYS A 76 -9.47 11.28 13.19
CA LYS A 76 -8.66 11.82 12.10
C LYS A 76 -8.91 13.30 11.85
N LYS A 77 -10.17 13.73 11.87
CA LYS A 77 -10.55 15.16 11.74
C LYS A 77 -10.01 16.00 12.89
N GLU A 78 -9.96 15.45 14.10
CA GLU A 78 -9.38 16.10 15.28
C GLU A 78 -7.84 16.08 15.27
N GLY A 79 -7.22 15.40 14.30
CA GLY A 79 -5.76 15.29 14.18
C GLY A 79 -5.12 14.36 15.22
N VAL A 80 -5.91 13.53 15.90
CA VAL A 80 -5.44 12.57 16.90
C VAL A 80 -4.74 11.39 16.23
N ILE A 81 -5.24 10.97 15.07
CA ILE A 81 -4.67 9.89 14.25
C ILE A 81 -4.50 10.37 12.81
N PHE A 82 -3.43 9.94 12.14
CA PHE A 82 -3.17 10.28 10.73
C PHE A 82 -3.79 9.26 9.76
N ASP A 83 -3.79 7.99 10.18
CA ASP A 83 -4.21 6.85 9.39
C ASP A 83 -4.93 5.83 10.27
N GLU A 84 -6.15 5.47 9.86
CA GLU A 84 -7.04 4.58 10.60
C GLU A 84 -6.48 3.16 10.69
N GLU A 85 -5.87 2.67 9.61
CA GLU A 85 -5.30 1.32 9.54
C GLU A 85 -4.10 1.17 10.47
N SER A 86 -3.15 2.11 10.39
CA SER A 86 -1.96 2.16 11.24
C SER A 86 -2.34 2.24 12.72
N TYR A 87 -3.39 3.01 13.04
CA TYR A 87 -3.91 3.11 14.40
C TYR A 87 -4.47 1.78 14.92
N ILE A 88 -5.30 1.10 14.13
CA ILE A 88 -5.86 -0.21 14.49
C ILE A 88 -4.74 -1.25 14.64
N ARG A 89 -3.77 -1.25 13.72
CA ARG A 89 -2.59 -2.12 13.79
C ARG A 89 -1.82 -1.90 15.09
N GLN A 90 -1.63 -0.65 15.49
CA GLN A 90 -0.95 -0.30 16.74
C GLN A 90 -1.73 -0.76 17.97
N LEU A 91 -3.06 -0.60 17.98
CA LEU A 91 -3.92 -1.11 19.07
C LEU A 91 -3.76 -2.62 19.22
N VAL A 92 -3.88 -3.37 18.11
CA VAL A 92 -3.73 -4.83 18.09
C VAL A 92 -2.33 -5.25 18.56
N MET A 93 -1.28 -4.56 18.10
CA MET A 93 0.09 -4.83 18.58
C MET A 93 0.26 -4.55 20.06
N SER A 94 -0.33 -3.48 20.58
CA SER A 94 -0.23 -3.10 21.99
C SER A 94 -0.90 -4.10 22.93
N ASP A 95 -1.94 -4.79 22.45
CA ASP A 95 -2.67 -5.80 23.20
C ASP A 95 -2.00 -7.19 23.08
N LEU A 96 -1.54 -7.55 21.88
CA LEU A 96 -0.92 -8.85 21.62
C LEU A 96 0.51 -8.97 22.14
N ILE A 97 1.28 -7.88 22.23
CA ILE A 97 2.65 -7.92 22.73
C ILE A 97 2.64 -7.75 24.26
N PRO A 98 3.06 -8.77 25.03
CA PRO A 98 3.16 -8.64 26.48
C PRO A 98 4.14 -7.51 26.85
N GLN A 99 3.73 -6.58 27.69
CA GLN A 99 4.58 -5.44 28.08
C GLN A 99 5.90 -5.86 28.74
N GLU A 100 5.96 -7.04 29.37
CA GLU A 100 7.21 -7.62 29.91
C GLU A 100 8.27 -7.92 28.84
N SER A 101 7.88 -8.19 27.59
CA SER A 101 8.83 -8.41 26.49
C SER A 101 9.47 -7.10 26.02
N LEU A 102 8.75 -5.98 26.12
CA LEU A 102 9.20 -4.67 25.66
C LEU A 102 10.31 -4.10 26.56
N GLU A 103 10.25 -4.31 27.88
CA GLU A 103 11.31 -3.89 28.80
C GLU A 103 12.59 -4.68 28.59
N ASN A 104 12.50 -5.99 28.36
CA ASN A 104 13.66 -6.83 28.07
C ASN A 104 14.31 -6.45 26.73
N THR A 105 13.52 -6.20 25.68
CA THR A 105 14.05 -5.76 24.38
C THR A 105 14.65 -4.35 24.45
N LYS A 106 14.04 -3.40 25.17
CA LYS A 106 14.61 -2.05 25.40
C LYS A 106 15.93 -2.13 26.16
N THR A 107 16.01 -2.97 27.19
CA THR A 107 17.22 -3.17 27.98
C THR A 107 18.34 -3.79 27.14
N ASN A 108 18.01 -4.78 26.31
CA ASN A 108 18.98 -5.43 25.43
C ASN A 108 19.43 -4.52 24.29
N ALA A 109 18.53 -3.74 23.69
CA ALA A 109 18.86 -2.76 22.65
C ALA A 109 19.76 -1.63 23.20
N PHE A 110 19.49 -1.16 24.42
CA PHE A 110 20.32 -0.15 25.06
C PHE A 110 21.73 -0.67 25.42
N LYS A 111 21.83 -1.92 25.91
CA LYS A 111 23.12 -2.59 26.16
C LYS A 111 23.92 -2.76 24.87
N ALA A 112 23.28 -3.24 23.80
CA ALA A 112 23.92 -3.40 22.49
C ALA A 112 24.42 -2.06 21.91
N ALA A 113 23.64 -0.99 22.06
CA ALA A 113 24.06 0.36 21.65
C ALA A 113 25.24 0.90 22.49
N GLN A 114 25.26 0.62 23.80
CA GLN A 114 26.39 0.97 24.66
C GLN A 114 27.67 0.21 24.31
N GLU A 115 27.56 -1.09 24.00
CA GLU A 115 28.70 -1.91 23.58
C GLU A 115 29.24 -1.45 22.23
N ALA A 116 28.36 -1.16 21.26
CA ALA A 116 28.76 -0.61 19.96
C ALA A 116 29.44 0.77 20.10
N SER A 117 28.97 1.61 21.01
CA SER A 117 29.60 2.92 21.31
C SER A 117 30.94 2.82 22.04
N ARG A 118 31.25 1.68 22.67
CA ARG A 118 32.55 1.42 23.32
C ARG A 118 33.57 0.76 22.39
N MET A 119 33.10 0.21 21.26
CA MET A 119 33.93 -0.40 20.22
C MET A 119 34.29 0.57 19.07
N MET A 120 33.76 1.80 19.09
CA MET A 120 34.30 2.96 18.37
C MET A 120 35.31 3.71 19.24
#